data_AF-A0A8T8TX07-F1
#
_entry.id   AF-A0A8T8TX07-F1
#
_cell.length_a   1.000
_cell.length_b   1.000
_cell.length_c   1.000
_cell.angle_alpha   90.00
_cell.angle_beta   90.00
_cell.angle_gamma   90.00
#
_symmetry.space_group_name_H-M   'P 1'
#
loop_
_entity.id
_entity.type
_entity.pdbx_description
1 polymer ?
#
loop_
_entity_poly.entity_id
_entity_poly.type
_entity_poly.pdbx_seq_one_letter_code
_entity_poly.pdbx_strand_id
1 'polypeptide(L)'
;MKISSQQNPAGARQRVVKKSINRPKAASKARTVPSSAASTEFAQQCVAVEFHSFPKLPTELRLKVWRYHMEVPRILEMNLGRHGSWIDGYTWARVTRKGRQPPAILHTCREARKEAKEVYELRALDVSTQESSEIIQRKVYYNPQADIVFFNNPQQLSLIKSLFKPGLLQPIARLALKVDQACLFEVYDKLSILHGSTGPQPYEGCPGLNEVYLVVDSSITPAGFGLGELTPDTGMRPAAADGLTKPQKSTHKRFVKAIQEIEGTYELGTPITGGAFGLEVLFFQWISKNQPTHKFISFTPYRCADEMRCDAVTFENTDSKLFNKFVHANNPVRKSIEEKTGCSIIFRNHNRASKFSESQKFEEIGFKGSESSIAQAKATVMELIRKGNAGKVVKIPNM
;
A
#
# COMPACT_ATOMS: atom_id res chain seq x y z
N MET A 1 -4.06 62.44 -9.37
CA MET A 1 -3.37 61.23 -9.88
C MET A 1 -4.42 60.27 -10.41
N LYS A 2 -4.53 60.12 -11.73
CA LYS A 2 -5.43 59.15 -12.40
C LYS A 2 -4.58 57.94 -12.79
N ILE A 3 -4.89 56.76 -12.27
CA ILE A 3 -4.25 55.50 -12.65
C ILE A 3 -5.07 54.92 -13.80
N SER A 4 -4.42 54.84 -14.97
CA SER A 4 -4.95 54.26 -16.21
C SER A 4 -4.86 52.73 -16.16
N SER A 5 -5.99 52.06 -16.37
CA SER A 5 -6.10 50.60 -16.50
C SER A 5 -5.80 50.18 -17.94
N GLN A 6 -4.67 49.54 -18.19
CA GLN A 6 -4.38 48.86 -19.46
C GLN A 6 -5.04 47.48 -19.49
N GLN A 7 -5.97 47.29 -20.43
CA GLN A 7 -6.51 46.00 -20.82
C GLN A 7 -5.58 45.33 -21.84
N ASN A 8 -5.18 44.08 -21.58
CA ASN A 8 -4.49 43.24 -22.55
C ASN A 8 -5.50 42.52 -23.46
N PRO A 9 -5.29 42.47 -24.79
CA PRO A 9 -6.19 41.79 -25.70
C PRO A 9 -5.98 40.28 -25.73
N ALA A 10 -7.09 39.56 -25.92
CA ALA A 10 -7.20 38.12 -25.99
C ALA A 10 -6.38 37.52 -27.14
N GLY A 11 -5.49 36.59 -26.81
CA GLY A 11 -4.74 35.78 -27.78
C GLY A 11 -5.64 34.77 -28.50
N ALA A 12 -5.70 34.89 -29.82
CA ALA A 12 -6.39 33.98 -30.72
C ALA A 12 -5.74 32.58 -30.70
N ARG A 13 -6.52 31.55 -30.34
CA ARG A 13 -6.12 30.14 -30.44
C ARG A 13 -6.19 29.67 -31.88
N GLN A 14 -5.04 29.40 -32.50
CA GLN A 14 -4.95 28.71 -33.78
C GLN A 14 -5.41 27.25 -33.66
N ARG A 15 -6.36 26.87 -34.51
CA ARG A 15 -6.92 25.52 -34.64
C ARG A 15 -5.96 24.67 -35.47
N VAL A 16 -5.23 23.75 -34.83
CA VAL A 16 -4.36 22.79 -35.53
C VAL A 16 -5.23 21.73 -36.21
N VAL A 17 -5.33 21.79 -37.53
CA VAL A 17 -5.99 20.77 -38.38
C VAL A 17 -5.07 19.54 -38.45
N LYS A 18 -5.53 18.40 -37.91
CA LYS A 18 -4.84 17.11 -38.03
C LYS A 18 -5.06 16.54 -39.44
N LYS A 19 -4.02 16.48 -40.25
CA LYS A 19 -3.99 15.72 -41.52
C LYS A 19 -4.09 14.22 -41.22
N SER A 20 -5.09 13.54 -41.78
CA SER A 20 -5.21 12.09 -41.73
C SER A 20 -4.22 11.44 -42.71
N ILE A 21 -3.34 10.59 -42.21
CA ILE A 21 -2.41 9.82 -43.04
C ILE A 21 -3.08 8.49 -43.39
N ASN A 22 -3.44 8.33 -44.67
CA ASN A 22 -3.89 7.06 -45.23
C ASN A 22 -2.72 6.05 -45.27
N ARG A 23 -2.86 4.92 -44.57
CA ARG A 23 -1.97 3.76 -44.71
C ARG A 23 -2.54 2.78 -45.73
N PRO A 24 -1.74 2.27 -46.69
CA PRO A 24 -2.19 1.24 -47.61
C PRO A 24 -2.32 -0.13 -46.91
N LYS A 25 -3.40 -0.84 -47.22
CA LYS A 25 -3.66 -2.23 -46.80
C LYS A 25 -2.81 -3.17 -47.66
N ALA A 26 -1.82 -3.82 -47.05
CA ALA A 26 -1.12 -4.95 -47.66
C ALA A 26 -1.92 -6.24 -47.43
N ALA A 27 -2.30 -6.92 -48.51
CA ALA A 27 -2.97 -8.20 -48.50
C ALA A 27 -1.97 -9.32 -48.18
N SER A 28 -2.11 -9.92 -46.99
CA SER A 28 -1.35 -11.08 -46.54
C SER A 28 -2.16 -12.35 -46.82
N LYS A 29 -1.70 -13.20 -47.74
CA LYS A 29 -2.23 -14.54 -48.00
C LYS A 29 -1.95 -15.43 -46.78
N ALA A 30 -3.00 -15.89 -46.11
CA ALA A 30 -2.92 -16.88 -45.04
C ALA A 30 -2.68 -18.29 -45.62
N ARG A 31 -1.65 -18.95 -45.09
CA ARG A 31 -1.32 -20.36 -45.36
C ARG A 31 -1.98 -21.20 -44.28
N THR A 32 -2.98 -21.99 -44.66
CA THR A 32 -3.71 -22.92 -43.78
C THR A 32 -2.80 -24.09 -43.42
N VAL A 33 -2.45 -24.23 -42.15
CA VAL A 33 -1.79 -25.42 -41.58
C VAL A 33 -2.85 -26.17 -40.77
N PRO A 34 -3.06 -27.48 -41.00
CA PRO A 34 -4.00 -28.27 -40.21
C PRO A 34 -3.45 -28.45 -38.79
N SER A 35 -4.11 -27.80 -37.82
CA SER A 35 -3.81 -27.89 -36.39
C SER A 35 -4.49 -29.14 -35.83
N SER A 36 -3.67 -30.02 -35.28
CA SER A 36 -4.03 -31.22 -34.53
C SER A 36 -4.87 -30.87 -33.30
N ALA A 37 -6.19 -31.05 -33.42
CA ALA A 37 -7.17 -30.83 -32.37
C ALA A 37 -7.18 -32.01 -31.38
N ALA A 38 -6.29 -31.96 -30.38
CA ALA A 38 -6.38 -32.82 -29.20
C ALA A 38 -5.56 -32.21 -28.07
N SER A 39 -6.04 -31.12 -27.47
CA SER A 39 -5.55 -30.64 -26.17
C SER A 39 -6.53 -29.63 -25.56
N THR A 40 -7.27 -30.11 -24.56
CA THR A 40 -7.57 -29.37 -23.33
C THR A 40 -8.55 -28.20 -23.43
N GLU A 41 -9.83 -28.52 -23.66
CA GLU A 41 -10.95 -27.70 -23.17
C GLU A 41 -11.03 -27.82 -21.64
N PHE A 42 -10.14 -27.11 -20.92
CA PHE A 42 -10.51 -26.67 -19.58
C PHE A 42 -11.64 -25.67 -19.78
N ALA A 43 -12.87 -26.12 -19.56
CA ALA A 43 -14.06 -25.31 -19.63
C ALA A 43 -13.80 -24.03 -18.85
N GLN A 44 -13.71 -22.93 -19.59
CA GLN A 44 -13.63 -21.59 -19.04
C GLN A 44 -14.97 -21.36 -18.34
N GLN A 45 -15.03 -21.74 -17.07
CA GLN A 45 -16.21 -21.64 -16.24
C GLN A 45 -16.54 -20.16 -16.18
N CYS A 46 -17.54 -19.76 -16.98
CA CYS A 46 -18.00 -18.38 -17.03
C CYS A 46 -18.38 -18.00 -15.60
N VAL A 47 -17.58 -17.13 -15.00
CA VAL A 47 -17.84 -16.56 -13.69
C VAL A 47 -19.26 -16.01 -13.76
N ALA A 48 -20.18 -16.60 -12.97
CA ALA A 48 -21.56 -16.17 -12.95
C ALA A 48 -21.60 -14.67 -12.61
N VAL A 49 -22.02 -13.86 -13.56
CA VAL A 49 -22.02 -12.38 -13.44
C VAL A 49 -23.08 -11.91 -12.44
N GLU A 50 -24.08 -12.76 -12.18
CA GLU A 50 -25.24 -12.43 -11.36
C GLU A 50 -25.50 -13.52 -10.31
N PHE A 51 -25.75 -13.10 -9.07
CA PHE A 51 -26.09 -13.99 -7.95
C PHE A 51 -27.55 -13.77 -7.52
N HIS A 52 -28.50 -14.37 -8.26
CA HIS A 52 -29.95 -14.19 -8.05
C HIS A 52 -30.50 -14.81 -6.75
N SER A 53 -29.71 -15.60 -6.03
CA SER A 53 -30.14 -16.25 -4.79
C SER A 53 -30.09 -15.32 -3.58
N PHE A 54 -29.34 -14.21 -3.65
CA PHE A 54 -29.20 -13.30 -2.51
C PHE A 54 -30.54 -12.75 -2.00
N PRO A 55 -31.45 -12.24 -2.85
CA PRO A 55 -32.75 -11.74 -2.39
C PRO A 55 -33.68 -12.82 -1.82
N LYS A 56 -33.40 -14.10 -2.11
CA LYS A 56 -34.18 -15.25 -1.61
C LYS A 56 -33.72 -15.73 -0.24
N LEU A 57 -32.59 -15.24 0.26
CA LEU A 57 -32.10 -15.55 1.60
C LEU A 57 -33.03 -14.95 2.67
N PRO A 58 -33.26 -15.66 3.81
CA PRO A 58 -33.86 -15.07 4.99
C PRO A 58 -33.19 -13.74 5.36
N THR A 59 -34.00 -12.78 5.82
CA THR A 59 -33.54 -11.41 6.12
C THR A 59 -32.34 -11.42 7.05
N GLU A 60 -32.35 -12.28 8.07
CA GLU A 60 -31.28 -12.42 9.05
C GLU A 60 -29.94 -12.76 8.39
N LEU A 61 -29.95 -13.64 7.38
CA LEU A 61 -28.75 -14.00 6.64
C LEU A 61 -28.28 -12.86 5.73
N ARG A 62 -29.21 -12.14 5.07
CA ARG A 62 -28.87 -10.98 4.24
C ARG A 62 -28.20 -9.88 5.07
N LEU A 63 -28.74 -9.57 6.24
CA LEU A 63 -28.16 -8.59 7.17
C LEU A 63 -26.78 -9.04 7.68
N LYS A 64 -26.57 -10.33 7.98
CA LYS A 64 -25.26 -10.86 8.34
C LYS A 64 -24.23 -10.70 7.22
N VAL A 65 -24.62 -10.94 5.96
CA VAL A 65 -23.71 -10.73 4.81
C VAL A 65 -23.31 -9.26 4.68
N TRP A 66 -24.27 -8.33 4.84
CA TRP A 66 -23.96 -6.90 4.83
C TRP A 66 -23.01 -6.49 5.95
N ARG A 67 -23.22 -6.98 7.17
CA ARG A 67 -22.31 -6.71 8.29
C ARG A 67 -20.91 -7.25 8.04
N TYR A 68 -20.80 -8.49 7.58
CA TYR A 68 -19.52 -9.09 7.24
C TYR A 68 -18.78 -8.30 6.15
N HIS A 69 -19.49 -7.76 5.16
CA HIS A 69 -18.88 -6.92 4.13
C HIS A 69 -18.32 -5.61 4.70
N MET A 70 -18.96 -5.01 5.70
CA MET A 70 -18.48 -3.77 6.34
C MET A 70 -17.23 -3.99 7.21
N GLU A 71 -17.00 -5.21 7.67
CA GLU A 71 -15.80 -5.59 8.45
C GLU A 71 -14.55 -5.70 7.57
N VAL A 72 -14.71 -5.79 6.24
CA VAL A 72 -13.59 -5.87 5.30
C VAL A 72 -12.81 -4.55 5.32
N PRO A 73 -11.52 -4.55 5.73
CA PRO A 73 -10.73 -3.33 5.77
C PRO A 73 -10.52 -2.78 4.35
N ARG A 74 -10.65 -1.46 4.21
CA ARG A 74 -10.21 -0.73 3.02
C ARG A 74 -9.18 0.32 3.38
N ILE A 75 -8.35 0.66 2.41
CA ILE A 75 -7.26 1.61 2.59
C ILE A 75 -7.67 2.98 2.05
N LEU A 76 -7.66 3.99 2.93
CA LEU A 76 -7.82 5.39 2.60
C LEU A 76 -6.44 6.02 2.47
N GLU A 77 -5.89 5.99 1.26
CA GLU A 77 -4.58 6.57 0.97
C GLU A 77 -4.63 8.10 1.02
N MET A 78 -3.67 8.68 1.74
CA MET A 78 -3.45 10.11 1.85
C MET A 78 -2.41 10.56 0.82
N ASN A 79 -2.86 11.34 -0.16
CA ASN A 79 -1.99 12.06 -1.08
C ASN A 79 -1.54 13.40 -0.47
N LEU A 80 -0.37 13.85 -0.88
CA LEU A 80 0.12 15.17 -0.51
C LEU A 80 0.16 16.08 -1.71
N GLY A 81 0.16 17.36 -1.41
CA GLY A 81 0.74 18.31 -2.33
C GLY A 81 1.27 19.53 -1.61
N ARG A 82 1.79 20.41 -2.44
CA ARG A 82 2.42 21.65 -2.06
C ARG A 82 1.60 22.78 -2.65
N HIS A 83 1.36 23.81 -1.86
CA HIS A 83 0.98 25.12 -2.35
C HIS A 83 2.26 25.94 -2.41
N GLY A 84 2.71 26.30 -3.61
CA GLY A 84 3.88 27.18 -3.76
C GLY A 84 5.20 26.46 -4.09
N SER A 85 6.29 26.96 -3.51
CA SER A 85 7.66 26.60 -3.91
C SER A 85 8.09 25.25 -3.30
N TRP A 86 9.20 24.68 -3.79
CA TRP A 86 9.78 23.46 -3.23
C TRP A 86 10.30 23.61 -1.80
N ILE A 87 10.47 24.85 -1.33
CA ILE A 87 11.03 25.18 -0.02
C ILE A 87 9.98 25.02 1.09
N ASP A 88 8.69 25.22 0.77
CA ASP A 88 7.60 25.34 1.74
C ASP A 88 7.09 24.00 2.30
N GLY A 89 7.79 22.89 1.98
CA GLY A 89 7.36 21.55 2.34
C GLY A 89 5.99 21.17 1.76
N TYR A 90 5.35 20.16 2.35
CA TYR A 90 3.98 19.79 2.00
C TYR A 90 2.99 20.59 2.85
N THR A 91 2.08 21.28 2.19
CA THR A 91 1.13 22.18 2.86
C THR A 91 -0.28 21.62 2.95
N TRP A 92 -0.56 20.49 2.29
CA TRP A 92 -1.83 19.80 2.43
C TRP A 92 -1.70 18.29 2.30
N ALA A 93 -2.60 17.59 2.99
CA ALA A 93 -2.83 16.16 2.86
C ALA A 93 -4.31 15.92 2.51
N ARG A 94 -4.58 14.99 1.59
CA ARG A 94 -5.92 14.75 1.08
C ARG A 94 -6.13 13.29 0.75
N VAL A 95 -7.31 12.76 1.03
CA VAL A 95 -7.65 11.39 0.59
C VAL A 95 -7.59 11.33 -0.93
N THR A 96 -7.01 10.27 -1.49
CA THR A 96 -6.89 10.08 -2.93
C THR A 96 -8.26 9.95 -3.60
N ARG A 97 -8.33 10.21 -4.90
CA ARG A 97 -9.60 10.12 -5.65
C ARG A 97 -10.23 8.73 -5.57
N LYS A 98 -9.41 7.66 -5.56
CA LYS A 98 -9.87 6.28 -5.40
C LYS A 98 -10.39 6.02 -3.98
N GLY A 99 -9.64 6.45 -2.96
CA GLY A 99 -10.07 6.32 -1.55
C GLY A 99 -11.34 7.11 -1.21
N ARG A 100 -11.65 8.17 -1.95
CA ARG A 100 -12.89 8.96 -1.76
C ARG A 100 -14.15 8.34 -2.33
N GLN A 101 -14.03 7.29 -3.16
CA GLN A 101 -15.23 6.66 -3.69
C GLN A 101 -16.04 6.08 -2.52
N PRO A 102 -17.37 6.34 -2.46
CA PRO A 102 -18.21 5.71 -1.46
C PRO A 102 -18.07 4.18 -1.53
N PRO A 103 -18.04 3.48 -0.38
CA PRO A 103 -18.11 2.02 -0.34
C PRO A 103 -19.22 1.47 -1.23
N ALA A 104 -18.95 0.38 -1.95
CA ALA A 104 -19.92 -0.24 -2.86
C ALA A 104 -21.24 -0.57 -2.15
N ILE A 105 -21.18 -1.01 -0.88
CA ILE A 105 -22.33 -1.35 -0.04
C ILE A 105 -23.34 -0.19 0.11
N LEU A 106 -22.90 1.08 0.08
CA LEU A 106 -23.78 2.25 0.14
C LEU A 106 -24.61 2.44 -1.14
N HIS A 107 -24.26 1.74 -2.22
CA HIS A 107 -24.87 1.87 -3.53
C HIS A 107 -25.47 0.56 -4.08
N THR A 108 -25.27 -0.57 -3.39
CA THR A 108 -25.79 -1.88 -3.83
C THR A 108 -27.32 -1.94 -3.85
N CYS A 109 -27.98 -1.68 -2.72
CA CYS A 109 -29.45 -1.67 -2.62
C CYS A 109 -29.92 -0.84 -1.41
N ARG A 110 -31.24 -0.68 -1.23
CA ARG A 110 -31.82 0.09 -0.11
C ARG A 110 -31.49 -0.51 1.25
N GLU A 111 -31.55 -1.84 1.36
CA GLU A 111 -31.24 -2.56 2.61
C GLU A 111 -29.77 -2.41 2.99
N ALA A 112 -28.85 -2.70 2.05
CA ALA A 112 -27.42 -2.56 2.26
C ALA A 112 -27.04 -1.12 2.66
N ARG A 113 -27.60 -0.11 2.00
CA ARG A 113 -27.40 1.30 2.37
C ARG A 113 -27.90 1.61 3.78
N LYS A 114 -29.04 1.05 4.19
CA LYS A 114 -29.59 1.26 5.53
C LYS A 114 -28.62 0.72 6.58
N GLU A 115 -28.20 -0.54 6.45
CA GLU A 115 -27.22 -1.14 7.37
C GLU A 115 -25.89 -0.40 7.36
N ALA A 116 -25.40 0.00 6.18
CA ALA A 116 -24.12 0.70 6.06
C ALA A 116 -24.10 2.08 6.71
N LYS A 117 -25.23 2.79 6.77
CA LYS A 117 -25.32 4.10 7.43
C LYS A 117 -25.22 4.04 8.95
N GLU A 118 -25.45 2.87 9.55
CA GLU A 118 -25.27 2.67 11.00
C GLU A 118 -23.78 2.59 11.39
N VAL A 119 -22.90 2.26 10.44
CA VAL A 119 -21.47 2.02 10.69
C VAL A 119 -20.59 3.09 10.04
N TYR A 120 -20.91 3.52 8.82
CA TYR A 120 -20.13 4.53 8.11
C TYR A 120 -20.59 5.94 8.44
N GLU A 121 -19.64 6.80 8.78
CA GLU A 121 -19.87 8.23 9.01
C GLU A 121 -19.10 9.09 8.00
N LEU A 122 -19.55 10.33 7.78
CA LEU A 122 -18.90 11.28 6.88
C LEU A 122 -17.84 12.09 7.63
N ARG A 123 -16.56 11.86 7.36
CA ARG A 123 -15.43 12.57 7.98
C ARG A 123 -14.68 13.45 6.99
N ALA A 124 -14.23 14.61 7.46
CA ALA A 124 -13.27 15.46 6.74
C ALA A 124 -11.85 15.01 7.12
N LEU A 125 -11.22 14.20 6.26
CA LEU A 125 -9.83 13.74 6.46
C LEU A 125 -8.80 14.63 5.71
N ASP A 126 -9.27 15.54 4.87
CA ASP A 126 -8.40 16.49 4.15
C ASP A 126 -7.88 17.56 5.13
N VAL A 127 -6.58 17.83 5.12
CA VAL A 127 -5.89 18.82 6.00
C VAL A 127 -5.11 19.83 5.16
N SER A 128 -5.11 21.09 5.61
CA SER A 128 -4.21 22.16 5.17
C SER A 128 -3.41 22.68 6.35
N THR A 129 -2.16 23.06 6.13
CA THR A 129 -1.41 23.88 7.10
C THR A 129 -1.57 25.37 6.85
N GLN A 130 -2.11 25.78 5.70
CA GLN A 130 -2.30 27.19 5.36
C GLN A 130 -3.67 27.68 5.84
N GLU A 131 -3.68 28.55 6.86
CA GLU A 131 -4.87 29.19 7.43
C GLU A 131 -5.70 29.95 6.38
N SER A 132 -5.04 30.49 5.34
CA SER A 132 -5.66 31.34 4.32
C SER A 132 -6.27 30.58 3.13
N SER A 133 -6.16 29.26 3.10
CA SER A 133 -6.71 28.46 2.01
C SER A 133 -8.06 27.90 2.44
N GLU A 134 -9.14 28.33 1.79
CA GLU A 134 -10.43 27.64 1.79
C GLU A 134 -10.25 26.27 1.12
N ILE A 135 -9.56 25.35 1.78
CA ILE A 135 -9.56 23.97 1.35
C ILE A 135 -10.98 23.50 1.55
N ILE A 136 -11.68 23.31 0.43
CA ILE A 136 -12.96 22.60 0.39
C ILE A 136 -12.76 21.27 1.11
N GLN A 137 -13.24 21.21 2.35
CA GLN A 137 -13.15 20.02 3.18
C GLN A 137 -14.07 18.97 2.58
N ARG A 138 -13.46 18.05 1.82
CA ARG A 138 -14.21 16.95 1.22
C ARG A 138 -14.45 15.91 2.29
N LYS A 139 -15.73 15.60 2.51
CA LYS A 139 -16.12 14.50 3.37
C LYS A 139 -15.96 13.18 2.63
N VAL A 140 -15.45 12.17 3.33
CA VAL A 140 -15.39 10.79 2.87
C VAL A 140 -16.17 9.93 3.84
N TYR A 141 -16.87 8.91 3.34
CA TYR A 141 -17.40 7.88 4.23
C TYR A 141 -16.22 7.21 4.94
N TYR A 142 -16.34 6.91 6.22
CA TYR A 142 -15.31 6.29 7.04
C TYR A 142 -15.95 5.30 8.00
N ASN A 143 -15.41 4.09 8.07
CA ASN A 143 -15.76 3.09 9.07
C ASN A 143 -14.64 3.03 10.11
N PRO A 144 -14.83 3.55 11.34
CA PRO A 144 -13.80 3.55 12.39
C PRO A 144 -13.34 2.17 12.82
N GLN A 145 -14.13 1.12 12.58
CA GLN A 145 -13.81 -0.25 12.97
C GLN A 145 -13.01 -1.01 11.91
N ALA A 146 -13.09 -0.60 10.63
CA ALA A 146 -12.52 -1.35 9.51
C ALA A 146 -11.46 -0.58 8.74
N ASP A 147 -11.71 0.70 8.44
CA ASP A 147 -10.92 1.49 7.50
C ASP A 147 -9.53 1.83 8.05
N ILE A 148 -8.54 1.82 7.16
CA ILE A 148 -7.14 2.09 7.47
C ILE A 148 -6.71 3.37 6.76
N VAL A 149 -6.26 4.37 7.50
CA VAL A 149 -5.71 5.61 6.90
C VAL A 149 -4.23 5.37 6.58
N PHE A 150 -3.86 5.50 5.30
CA PHE A 150 -2.51 5.17 4.84
C PHE A 150 -1.72 6.39 4.38
N PHE A 151 -0.55 6.57 4.98
CA PHE A 151 0.43 7.60 4.66
C PHE A 151 1.56 7.00 3.82
N ASN A 152 1.49 7.23 2.51
CA ASN A 152 2.41 6.64 1.54
C ASN A 152 3.77 7.37 1.44
N ASN A 153 3.93 8.53 2.06
CA ASN A 153 5.17 9.31 1.98
C ASN A 153 5.81 9.44 3.37
N PRO A 154 7.06 8.97 3.55
CA PRO A 154 7.73 9.02 4.86
C PRO A 154 7.91 10.44 5.40
N GLN A 155 7.99 11.45 4.53
CA GLN A 155 8.15 12.87 4.88
C GLN A 155 6.86 13.53 5.40
N GLN A 156 5.77 12.77 5.60
CA GLN A 156 4.45 13.27 6.00
C GLN A 156 4.34 13.66 7.48
N LEU A 157 5.39 13.54 8.26
CA LEU A 157 5.33 13.62 9.72
C LEU A 157 4.68 14.91 10.24
N SER A 158 5.04 16.07 9.71
CA SER A 158 4.44 17.36 10.10
C SER A 158 2.95 17.47 9.74
N LEU A 159 2.52 16.84 8.65
CA LEU A 159 1.12 16.80 8.24
C LEU A 159 0.32 15.79 9.05
N ILE A 160 0.90 14.64 9.40
CA ILE A 160 0.29 13.69 10.33
C ILE A 160 0.12 14.37 11.70
N LYS A 161 1.11 15.15 12.15
CA LYS A 161 0.97 15.98 13.36
C LYS A 161 -0.24 16.91 13.28
N SER A 162 -0.36 17.60 12.14
CA SER A 162 -1.49 18.51 11.88
C SER A 162 -2.84 17.78 11.81
N LEU A 163 -2.86 16.52 11.36
CA LEU A 163 -4.03 15.67 11.31
C LEU A 163 -4.57 15.40 12.72
N PHE A 164 -3.73 15.08 13.70
CA PHE A 164 -4.22 14.80 15.07
C PHE A 164 -4.20 16.00 16.01
N LYS A 165 -4.19 17.23 15.49
CA LYS A 165 -4.39 18.42 16.33
C LYS A 165 -5.75 18.32 17.04
N PRO A 166 -5.83 18.62 18.35
CA PRO A 166 -7.07 18.56 19.11
C PRO A 166 -8.19 19.36 18.43
N GLY A 167 -9.39 18.78 18.38
CA GLY A 167 -10.58 19.41 17.80
C GLY A 167 -10.70 19.37 16.28
N LEU A 168 -9.65 18.99 15.54
CA LEU A 168 -9.72 18.87 14.07
C LEU A 168 -10.20 17.51 13.61
N LEU A 169 -9.84 16.42 14.31
CA LEU A 169 -10.18 15.07 13.87
C LEU A 169 -10.64 14.14 14.97
N GLN A 170 -11.62 13.33 14.59
CA GLN A 170 -12.13 12.22 15.37
C GLN A 170 -11.11 11.07 15.46
N PRO A 171 -11.21 10.20 16.47
CA PRO A 171 -10.28 9.09 16.69
C PRO A 171 -10.04 8.22 15.45
N ILE A 172 -8.79 7.87 15.17
CA ILE A 172 -8.40 7.00 14.04
C ILE A 172 -7.85 5.70 14.60
N ALA A 173 -8.64 4.64 14.50
CA ALA A 173 -8.30 3.36 15.13
C ALA A 173 -7.17 2.60 14.42
N ARG A 174 -7.02 2.77 13.10
CA ARG A 174 -6.07 2.02 12.29
C ARG A 174 -5.31 2.92 11.34
N LEU A 175 -3.99 2.87 11.44
CA LEU A 175 -3.09 3.69 10.65
C LEU A 175 -2.07 2.83 9.92
N ALA A 176 -1.78 3.15 8.67
CA ALA A 176 -0.69 2.57 7.92
C ALA A 176 0.35 3.65 7.56
N LEU A 177 1.63 3.35 7.77
CA LEU A 177 2.75 4.25 7.51
C LEU A 177 3.73 3.59 6.55
N LYS A 178 4.11 4.30 5.49
CA LYS A 178 5.21 3.87 4.64
C LYS A 178 6.53 3.93 5.40
N VAL A 179 7.28 2.84 5.34
CA VAL A 179 8.62 2.73 5.91
C VAL A 179 9.64 2.73 4.78
N ASP A 180 10.45 3.78 4.72
CA ASP A 180 11.58 3.89 3.80
C ASP A 180 12.89 3.47 4.51
N GLN A 181 13.86 3.06 3.72
CA GLN A 181 15.17 2.55 4.11
C GLN A 181 16.12 3.66 4.59
N ALA A 182 15.92 4.89 4.13
CA ALA A 182 16.94 5.94 4.22
C ALA A 182 16.98 6.70 5.55
N CYS A 183 15.90 6.70 6.34
CA CYS A 183 15.77 7.69 7.41
C CYS A 183 15.71 7.07 8.80
N LEU A 184 16.89 6.92 9.40
CA LEU A 184 17.10 6.48 10.78
C LEU A 184 16.38 7.35 11.83
N PHE A 185 16.37 8.65 11.57
CA PHE A 185 15.78 9.68 12.42
C PHE A 185 14.26 9.55 12.52
N GLU A 186 13.61 8.97 11.51
CA GLU A 186 12.15 8.90 11.43
C GLU A 186 11.51 7.89 12.38
N VAL A 187 12.22 6.95 13.00
CA VAL A 187 11.57 5.90 13.82
C VAL A 187 10.92 6.52 15.06
N TYR A 188 11.71 7.22 15.88
CA TYR A 188 11.19 7.89 17.08
C TYR A 188 10.27 9.04 16.73
N ASP A 189 10.53 9.78 15.65
CA ASP A 189 9.62 10.83 15.20
C ASP A 189 8.26 10.25 14.79
N LYS A 190 8.22 9.16 14.01
CA LYS A 190 6.99 8.48 13.65
C LYS A 190 6.26 8.00 14.88
N LEU A 191 6.95 7.33 15.81
CA LEU A 191 6.36 6.86 17.06
C LEU A 191 5.84 8.03 17.91
N SER A 192 6.58 9.14 18.04
CA SER A 192 6.16 10.34 18.77
C SER A 192 4.85 10.92 18.26
N ILE A 193 4.61 10.82 16.95
CA ILE A 193 3.39 11.33 16.31
C ILE A 193 2.20 10.42 16.61
N LEU A 194 2.45 9.13 16.81
CA LEU A 194 1.39 8.19 17.17
C LEU A 194 1.05 8.31 18.66
N HIS A 195 2.04 8.53 19.51
CA HIS A 195 1.89 8.47 20.97
C HIS A 195 1.53 9.82 21.56
N GLY A 196 1.99 10.90 20.95
CA GLY A 196 2.05 12.20 21.58
C GLY A 196 3.42 12.45 22.21
N SER A 197 3.60 13.68 22.66
CA SER A 197 4.78 14.16 23.36
C SER A 197 4.36 15.17 24.40
N THR A 198 4.96 15.12 25.59
CA THR A 198 4.77 16.14 26.64
C THR A 198 5.88 17.19 26.66
N GLY A 199 6.62 17.34 25.54
CA GLY A 199 7.67 18.34 25.39
C GLY A 199 7.15 19.79 25.34
N PRO A 200 8.02 20.77 25.01
CA PRO A 200 7.68 22.20 24.98
C PRO A 200 6.48 22.55 24.09
N GLN A 201 6.24 21.74 23.06
CA GLN A 201 5.04 21.79 22.24
C GLN A 201 4.29 20.47 22.45
N PRO A 202 3.45 20.37 23.49
CA PRO A 202 2.75 19.15 23.79
C PRO A 202 1.85 18.78 22.62
N TYR A 203 1.88 17.51 22.27
CA TYR A 203 1.07 16.96 21.21
C TYR A 203 0.41 15.71 21.73
N GLU A 204 -0.90 15.60 21.55
CA GLU A 204 -1.63 14.48 22.14
C GLU A 204 -1.25 13.18 21.43
N GLY A 205 -0.97 13.15 20.13
CA GLY A 205 -0.76 11.90 19.39
C GLY A 205 -2.01 11.53 18.61
N CYS A 206 -2.20 10.26 18.25
CA CYS A 206 -3.37 9.81 17.49
C CYS A 206 -4.48 9.27 18.42
N PRO A 207 -5.59 10.00 18.64
CA PRO A 207 -6.64 9.53 19.54
C PRO A 207 -7.27 8.22 19.05
N GLY A 208 -7.47 7.27 19.97
CA GLY A 208 -8.13 5.99 19.72
C GLY A 208 -7.38 5.01 18.81
N LEU A 209 -6.09 5.24 18.56
CA LEU A 209 -5.25 4.37 17.76
C LEU A 209 -5.07 2.99 18.41
N ASN A 210 -5.47 1.94 17.69
CA ASN A 210 -5.44 0.54 18.13
C ASN A 210 -4.49 -0.34 17.29
N GLU A 211 -4.27 0.01 16.02
CA GLU A 211 -3.42 -0.77 15.13
C GLU A 211 -2.57 0.13 14.22
N VAL A 212 -1.28 -0.19 14.14
CA VAL A 212 -0.30 0.50 13.30
C VAL A 212 0.31 -0.50 12.32
N TYR A 213 0.14 -0.22 11.03
CA TYR A 213 0.66 -1.01 9.92
C TYR A 213 1.90 -0.32 9.36
N LEU A 214 3.06 -0.95 9.52
CA LEU A 214 4.33 -0.49 8.97
C LEU A 214 4.51 -1.10 7.58
N VAL A 215 4.21 -0.30 6.56
CA VAL A 215 4.15 -0.74 5.16
C VAL A 215 5.53 -0.65 4.52
N VAL A 216 6.05 -1.80 4.08
CA VAL A 216 7.31 -1.88 3.34
C VAL A 216 7.05 -2.04 1.84
N ASP A 217 8.01 -1.66 1.01
CA ASP A 217 8.00 -2.00 -0.40
C ASP A 217 8.13 -3.50 -0.62
N SER A 218 7.36 -4.02 -1.58
CA SER A 218 7.49 -5.36 -2.11
C SER A 218 7.60 -5.35 -3.63
N SER A 219 8.36 -6.28 -4.19
CA SER A 219 8.46 -6.54 -5.63
C SER A 219 7.16 -7.04 -6.24
N ILE A 220 6.28 -7.64 -5.42
CA ILE A 220 5.00 -8.19 -5.88
C ILE A 220 3.92 -7.13 -5.96
N THR A 221 4.15 -5.97 -5.35
CA THR A 221 3.32 -4.80 -5.54
C THR A 221 3.55 -4.32 -6.99
N PRO A 222 2.53 -4.33 -7.86
CA PRO A 222 2.69 -3.96 -9.26
C PRO A 222 3.51 -2.69 -9.45
N ALA A 223 4.47 -2.73 -10.37
CA ALA A 223 5.25 -1.56 -10.74
C ALA A 223 4.28 -0.48 -11.22
N GLY A 224 4.10 0.58 -10.42
CA GLY A 224 3.06 1.58 -10.65
C GLY A 224 2.03 1.75 -9.54
N PHE A 225 2.16 1.12 -8.36
CA PHE A 225 1.52 1.62 -7.14
C PHE A 225 2.16 2.95 -6.71
N GLY A 226 2.07 3.96 -7.58
CA GLY A 226 2.36 5.33 -7.25
C GLY A 226 1.30 5.88 -6.30
N LEU A 227 1.54 7.11 -5.83
CA LEU A 227 0.60 7.86 -5.02
C LEU A 227 -0.79 7.88 -5.67
N GLY A 228 -1.80 7.37 -4.97
CA GLY A 228 -3.18 7.37 -5.42
C GLY A 228 -3.62 6.18 -6.26
N GLU A 229 -2.74 5.18 -6.43
CA GLU A 229 -3.06 4.02 -7.24
C GLU A 229 -3.69 2.86 -6.46
N LEU A 230 -3.70 2.93 -5.12
CA LEU A 230 -4.36 1.94 -4.27
C LEU A 230 -5.85 1.84 -4.63
N THR A 231 -6.26 0.64 -5.01
CA THR A 231 -7.67 0.29 -5.28
C THR A 231 -8.30 -0.29 -4.01
N PRO A 232 -9.65 -0.29 -3.90
CA PRO A 232 -10.36 -1.01 -2.83
C PRO A 232 -9.95 -2.48 -2.71
N ASP A 233 -9.49 -3.04 -3.83
CA ASP A 233 -9.01 -4.40 -4.00
C ASP A 233 -7.56 -4.61 -3.52
N THR A 234 -6.90 -3.61 -2.94
CA THR A 234 -5.54 -3.80 -2.46
C THR A 234 -5.55 -4.61 -1.17
N GLY A 235 -4.92 -5.78 -1.20
CA GLY A 235 -4.73 -6.62 -0.02
C GLY A 235 -3.51 -6.21 0.80
N MET A 236 -3.47 -6.68 2.03
CA MET A 236 -2.29 -6.65 2.89
C MET A 236 -1.85 -8.08 3.16
N ARG A 237 -0.54 -8.31 3.14
CA ARG A 237 0.06 -9.53 3.68
C ARG A 237 1.07 -9.15 4.75
N PRO A 238 1.35 -10.02 5.74
CA PRO A 238 2.54 -9.87 6.56
C PRO A 238 3.72 -9.60 5.64
N ALA A 239 4.54 -8.63 5.99
CA ALA A 239 5.82 -8.44 5.37
C ALA A 239 6.65 -9.66 5.76
N ALA A 240 6.48 -10.72 4.98
CA ALA A 240 7.17 -11.98 5.22
C ALA A 240 8.62 -11.60 5.39
N ALA A 241 9.17 -12.12 6.45
CA ALA A 241 10.44 -11.69 6.96
C ALA A 241 11.54 -12.12 5.94
N ASP A 242 11.29 -13.25 5.29
CA ASP A 242 11.85 -13.73 4.03
C ASP A 242 11.46 -12.85 2.83
N GLY A 243 11.01 -11.62 2.98
CA GLY A 243 10.55 -10.68 1.94
C GLY A 243 11.29 -9.35 2.01
N LEU A 244 11.75 -9.00 3.22
CA LEU A 244 12.40 -7.75 3.53
C LEU A 244 13.85 -7.70 3.01
N THR A 245 14.24 -6.55 2.48
CA THR A 245 15.65 -6.20 2.23
C THR A 245 16.40 -5.95 3.56
N LYS A 246 17.73 -6.07 3.61
CA LYS A 246 18.51 -5.78 4.83
C LYS A 246 18.23 -4.39 5.44
N PRO A 247 18.12 -3.29 4.66
CA PRO A 247 17.72 -2.01 5.22
C PRO A 247 16.34 -2.07 5.87
N GLN A 248 15.34 -2.69 5.22
CA GLN A 248 14.01 -2.86 5.83
C GLN A 248 14.06 -3.72 7.11
N LYS A 249 14.89 -4.78 7.16
CA LYS A 249 15.10 -5.58 8.39
C LYS A 249 15.76 -4.76 9.49
N SER A 250 16.74 -3.92 9.14
CA SER A 250 17.36 -3.01 10.10
C SER A 250 16.35 -2.01 10.63
N THR A 251 15.52 -1.43 9.77
CA THR A 251 14.45 -0.52 10.17
C THR A 251 13.41 -1.22 11.02
N HIS A 252 12.99 -2.43 10.66
CA HIS A 252 12.11 -3.29 11.46
C HIS A 252 12.67 -3.53 12.87
N LYS A 253 13.91 -4.02 12.98
CA LYS A 253 14.58 -4.25 14.26
C LYS A 253 14.64 -2.97 15.11
N ARG A 254 14.84 -1.81 14.49
CA ARG A 254 14.86 -0.52 15.18
C ARG A 254 13.47 -0.09 15.66
N PHE A 255 12.43 -0.26 14.85
CA PHE A 255 11.05 -0.02 15.27
C PHE A 255 10.69 -0.93 16.45
N VAL A 256 10.97 -2.22 16.35
CA VAL A 256 10.73 -3.18 17.45
C VAL A 256 11.49 -2.77 18.71
N LYS A 257 12.78 -2.42 18.60
CA LYS A 257 13.57 -1.94 19.73
C LYS A 257 12.99 -0.66 20.33
N ALA A 258 12.63 0.32 19.51
CA ALA A 258 12.05 1.59 19.97
C ALA A 258 10.69 1.39 20.65
N ILE A 259 9.85 0.51 20.11
CA ILE A 259 8.57 0.12 20.72
C ILE A 259 8.83 -0.55 22.08
N GLN A 260 9.76 -1.51 22.15
CA GLN A 260 10.15 -2.19 23.40
C GLN A 260 10.76 -1.25 24.43
N GLU A 261 11.52 -0.23 24.00
CA GLU A 261 12.06 0.79 24.89
C GLU A 261 10.94 1.65 25.48
N ILE A 262 10.03 2.14 24.63
CA ILE A 262 8.85 2.92 25.05
C ILE A 262 7.96 2.10 25.98
N GLU A 263 7.78 0.80 25.69
CA GLU A 263 7.12 -0.16 26.57
C GLU A 263 7.90 -0.37 27.86
N GLY A 264 9.21 -0.57 27.82
CA GLY A 264 10.01 -0.92 29.01
C GLY A 264 10.15 0.22 30.01
N THR A 265 10.09 1.48 29.56
CA THR A 265 10.20 2.68 30.41
C THR A 265 8.92 3.03 31.19
N TYR A 266 8.14 2.03 31.63
CA TYR A 266 6.82 2.17 32.29
C TYR A 266 6.78 3.06 33.56
N GLU A 267 7.91 3.55 34.07
CA GLU A 267 7.88 4.68 34.99
C GLU A 267 7.53 5.95 34.20
N LEU A 268 6.21 6.24 34.15
CA LEU A 268 5.60 7.44 33.59
C LEU A 268 6.50 8.66 33.80
N GLY A 269 6.99 9.25 32.71
CA GLY A 269 7.81 10.45 32.77
C GLY A 269 9.33 10.21 32.76
N THR A 270 9.81 8.99 32.54
CA THR A 270 11.25 8.77 32.32
C THR A 270 11.66 9.31 30.93
N PRO A 271 12.60 10.27 30.87
CA PRO A 271 13.23 10.71 29.63
C PRO A 271 13.72 9.54 28.77
N ILE A 272 13.28 9.42 27.52
CA ILE A 272 14.04 8.60 26.56
C ILE A 272 15.11 9.50 25.94
N THR A 273 16.32 9.44 26.50
CA THR A 273 17.50 10.09 25.90
C THR A 273 17.96 9.29 24.69
N GLY A 274 17.40 9.58 23.52
CA GLY A 274 17.71 8.86 22.28
C GLY A 274 17.56 9.66 20.99
N GLY A 275 17.16 10.93 21.07
CA GLY A 275 17.12 11.81 19.90
C GLY A 275 18.50 11.93 19.28
N ALA A 276 18.60 11.72 17.96
CA ALA A 276 19.87 11.64 17.25
C ALA A 276 20.68 12.96 17.19
N PHE A 277 20.18 14.01 17.86
CA PHE A 277 20.87 15.29 18.05
C PHE A 277 21.20 15.57 19.52
N GLY A 278 20.91 14.66 20.46
CA GLY A 278 21.23 14.82 21.89
C GLY A 278 20.57 16.03 22.56
N LEU A 279 19.62 16.70 21.89
CA LEU A 279 19.14 18.03 22.28
C LEU A 279 17.70 18.06 22.80
N GLU A 280 16.92 16.98 22.66
CA GLU A 280 15.58 16.93 23.23
C GLU A 280 15.33 15.61 23.95
N VAL A 281 15.04 15.72 25.24
CA VAL A 281 14.39 14.68 26.02
C VAL A 281 12.96 14.58 25.52
N LEU A 282 12.64 13.51 24.79
CA LEU A 282 11.27 13.20 24.42
C LEU A 282 10.66 12.33 25.52
N PHE A 283 9.55 12.82 26.07
CA PHE A 283 8.69 12.04 26.95
C PHE A 283 7.60 11.43 26.08
N PHE A 284 7.70 10.12 25.85
CA PHE A 284 6.69 9.36 25.15
C PHE A 284 5.66 8.87 26.17
N GLN A 285 4.39 9.16 25.93
CA GLN A 285 3.30 8.63 26.73
C GLN A 285 2.19 8.20 25.80
N TRP A 286 1.71 6.97 25.92
CA TRP A 286 0.51 6.54 25.22
C TRP A 286 -0.72 7.26 25.79
N ILE A 287 -1.47 7.97 24.94
CA ILE A 287 -2.74 8.62 25.35
C ILE A 287 -3.73 7.58 25.88
N SER A 288 -3.82 6.45 25.20
CA SER A 288 -4.72 5.37 25.54
C SER A 288 -4.05 4.41 26.53
N LYS A 289 -4.85 3.90 27.48
CA LYS A 289 -4.45 2.80 28.36
C LYS A 289 -4.02 1.55 27.58
N ASN A 290 -4.52 1.41 26.34
CA ASN A 290 -4.19 0.31 25.46
C ASN A 290 -3.17 0.77 24.44
N GLN A 291 -2.05 0.06 24.39
CA GLN A 291 -1.05 0.22 23.35
C GLN A 291 -1.58 -0.36 22.03
N PRO A 292 -1.40 0.32 20.88
CA PRO A 292 -1.74 -0.24 19.59
C PRO A 292 -0.81 -1.40 19.23
N THR A 293 -1.38 -2.36 18.53
CA THR A 293 -0.60 -3.45 17.94
C THR A 293 0.16 -2.95 16.72
N HIS A 294 1.39 -3.41 16.53
CA HIS A 294 2.23 -3.05 15.39
C HIS A 294 2.36 -4.23 14.44
N LYS A 295 2.11 -4.02 13.15
CA LYS A 295 2.16 -5.06 12.12
C LYS A 295 3.02 -4.59 10.97
N PHE A 296 4.01 -5.36 10.57
CA PHE A 296 4.76 -5.09 9.35
C PHE A 296 4.10 -5.79 8.18
N ILE A 297 3.78 -5.03 7.14
CA ILE A 297 3.02 -5.53 6.00
C ILE A 297 3.60 -5.07 4.67
N SER A 298 3.26 -5.82 3.62
CA SER A 298 3.41 -5.38 2.24
C SER A 298 2.04 -5.36 1.59
N PHE A 299 1.81 -4.40 0.69
CA PHE A 299 0.62 -4.44 -0.13
C PHE A 299 0.73 -5.48 -1.23
N THR A 300 -0.39 -6.15 -1.50
CA THR A 300 -0.49 -7.14 -2.55
C THR A 300 -1.62 -6.79 -3.50
N PRO A 301 -1.48 -7.07 -4.80
CA PRO A 301 -2.62 -7.06 -5.68
C PRO A 301 -3.65 -8.09 -5.17
N TYR A 302 -4.91 -7.73 -5.37
CA TYR A 302 -6.16 -8.38 -4.95
C TYR A 302 -6.16 -9.89 -4.62
N ARG A 303 -6.92 -10.23 -3.57
CA ARG A 303 -7.53 -11.55 -3.38
C ARG A 303 -8.66 -11.68 -4.41
N CYS A 304 -8.38 -12.28 -5.57
CA CYS A 304 -9.47 -12.59 -6.50
C CYS A 304 -10.47 -13.52 -5.82
N ALA A 305 -11.74 -13.47 -6.25
CA ALA A 305 -12.79 -14.38 -5.80
C ALA A 305 -12.40 -15.87 -6.00
N ASP A 306 -11.41 -16.13 -6.84
CA ASP A 306 -10.96 -17.46 -7.28
C ASP A 306 -9.83 -18.07 -6.42
N GLU A 307 -9.84 -17.87 -5.09
CA GLU A 307 -8.83 -18.41 -4.17
C GLU A 307 -7.37 -17.99 -4.45
N MET A 308 -7.13 -17.08 -5.39
CA MET A 308 -5.80 -16.64 -5.75
C MET A 308 -5.17 -15.81 -4.63
N ARG A 309 -4.00 -16.26 -4.16
CA ARG A 309 -3.18 -15.58 -3.17
C ARG A 309 -1.92 -15.02 -3.82
N CYS A 310 -1.31 -14.07 -3.13
CA CYS A 310 0.03 -13.59 -3.45
C CYS A 310 0.94 -13.81 -2.24
N ASP A 311 2.14 -14.31 -2.51
CA ASP A 311 3.16 -14.54 -1.50
C ASP A 311 4.54 -14.22 -2.09
N ALA A 312 5.58 -14.16 -1.27
CA ALA A 312 6.93 -13.85 -1.71
C ALA A 312 8.01 -14.61 -0.92
N VAL A 313 9.20 -14.69 -1.50
CA VAL A 313 10.44 -15.18 -0.88
C VAL A 313 11.62 -14.32 -1.35
N THR A 314 12.55 -14.03 -0.45
CA THR A 314 13.68 -13.13 -0.59
C THR A 314 14.94 -13.92 -0.33
N PHE A 315 15.86 -13.71 -1.25
CA PHE A 315 17.13 -14.42 -1.29
C PHE A 315 18.26 -13.43 -1.03
N GLU A 316 19.22 -13.83 -0.21
CA GLU A 316 20.44 -13.07 0.01
C GLU A 316 21.55 -13.54 -0.92
N ASN A 317 22.32 -12.58 -1.41
CA ASN A 317 23.56 -12.80 -2.16
C ASN A 317 23.35 -13.72 -3.36
N THR A 318 22.28 -13.45 -4.12
CA THR A 318 22.01 -14.23 -5.32
C THR A 318 23.11 -13.94 -6.33
N ASP A 319 23.83 -14.98 -6.79
CA ASP A 319 24.72 -14.83 -7.93
C ASP A 319 23.90 -14.20 -9.05
N SER A 320 24.26 -12.95 -9.37
CA SER A 320 23.52 -12.13 -10.30
C SER A 320 23.39 -12.86 -11.64
N LYS A 321 24.31 -13.75 -12.01
CA LYS A 321 24.23 -14.51 -13.26
C LYS A 321 23.07 -15.50 -13.28
N LEU A 322 22.86 -16.29 -12.23
CA LEU A 322 21.76 -17.27 -12.20
C LEU A 322 20.41 -16.57 -12.03
N PHE A 323 20.36 -15.56 -11.17
CA PHE A 323 19.15 -14.77 -10.96
C PHE A 323 18.78 -13.98 -12.22
N ASN A 324 19.74 -13.33 -12.89
CA ASN A 324 19.50 -12.61 -14.15
C ASN A 324 18.98 -13.53 -15.24
N LYS A 325 19.50 -14.77 -15.34
CA LYS A 325 18.93 -15.77 -16.25
C LYS A 325 17.46 -16.00 -15.92
N PHE A 326 17.13 -16.19 -14.64
CA PHE A 326 15.79 -16.54 -14.16
C PHE A 326 14.75 -15.38 -14.25
N VAL A 327 15.18 -14.13 -14.04
CA VAL A 327 14.32 -12.93 -14.03
C VAL A 327 13.68 -12.64 -15.38
N HIS A 328 14.32 -13.03 -16.49
CA HIS A 328 13.76 -12.79 -17.82
C HIS A 328 12.40 -13.47 -17.97
N ALA A 329 11.37 -12.71 -18.36
CA ALA A 329 10.01 -13.24 -18.57
C ALA A 329 9.94 -14.40 -19.58
N ASN A 330 10.94 -14.53 -20.45
CA ASN A 330 11.07 -15.61 -21.43
C ASN A 330 12.02 -16.74 -20.98
N ASN A 331 12.43 -16.77 -19.71
CA ASN A 331 13.28 -17.85 -19.22
C ASN A 331 12.53 -19.20 -19.27
N PRO A 332 13.10 -20.24 -19.90
CA PRO A 332 12.42 -21.53 -20.04
C PRO A 332 12.23 -22.26 -18.71
N VAL A 333 13.13 -22.10 -17.75
CA VAL A 333 13.01 -22.68 -16.40
C VAL A 333 11.84 -22.04 -15.67
N ARG A 334 11.72 -20.72 -15.72
CA ARG A 334 10.58 -20.00 -15.14
C ARG A 334 9.26 -20.50 -15.74
N LYS A 335 9.13 -20.48 -17.07
CA LYS A 335 7.91 -20.95 -17.76
C LYS A 335 7.56 -22.39 -17.40
N SER A 336 8.56 -23.28 -17.35
CA SER A 336 8.36 -24.67 -16.94
C SER A 336 7.81 -24.80 -15.51
N ILE A 337 8.26 -23.97 -14.55
CA ILE A 337 7.70 -23.96 -13.19
C ILE A 337 6.28 -23.40 -13.21
N GLU A 338 6.03 -22.30 -13.91
CA GLU A 338 4.70 -21.68 -14.00
C GLU A 338 3.68 -22.65 -14.62
N GLU A 339 4.04 -23.34 -15.72
CA GLU A 339 3.23 -24.37 -16.37
C GLU A 339 3.00 -25.59 -15.47
N LYS A 340 4.05 -26.09 -14.79
CA LYS A 340 3.96 -27.27 -13.93
C LYS A 340 3.10 -27.04 -12.69
N THR A 341 3.16 -25.84 -12.12
CA THR A 341 2.54 -25.55 -10.82
C THR A 341 1.24 -24.77 -10.94
N GLY A 342 0.97 -24.13 -12.08
CA GLY A 342 -0.12 -23.16 -12.24
C GLY A 342 0.11 -21.85 -11.47
N CYS A 343 1.30 -21.65 -10.87
CA CYS A 343 1.65 -20.44 -10.15
C CYS A 343 2.35 -19.45 -11.08
N SER A 344 1.93 -18.19 -11.11
CA SER A 344 2.68 -17.10 -11.76
C SER A 344 3.82 -16.63 -10.85
N ILE A 345 5.03 -16.51 -11.40
CA ILE A 345 6.21 -16.03 -10.68
C ILE A 345 6.43 -14.57 -11.03
N ILE A 346 6.54 -13.70 -10.03
CA ILE A 346 6.64 -12.25 -10.21
C ILE A 346 8.03 -11.81 -9.79
N PHE A 347 8.72 -11.04 -10.64
CA PHE A 347 9.98 -10.41 -10.29
C PHE A 347 9.79 -8.91 -10.23
N ARG A 348 10.62 -8.25 -9.42
CA ARG A 348 10.68 -6.79 -9.44
C ARG A 348 11.03 -6.36 -10.85
N ASN A 349 10.18 -5.53 -11.46
CA ASN A 349 10.55 -4.88 -12.71
C ASN A 349 11.61 -3.83 -12.38
N HIS A 350 12.88 -4.25 -12.41
CA HIS A 350 14.00 -3.33 -12.42
C HIS A 350 13.92 -2.57 -13.74
N ASN A 351 13.25 -1.41 -13.74
CA ASN A 351 13.38 -0.48 -14.84
C ASN A 351 14.88 -0.28 -15.07
N ARG A 352 15.36 -0.68 -16.25
CA ARG A 352 16.79 -0.84 -16.62
C ARG A 352 17.70 0.36 -16.32
N ALA A 353 17.14 1.50 -15.90
CA ALA A 353 17.84 2.73 -15.59
C ALA A 353 18.36 2.82 -14.14
N SER A 354 17.78 2.13 -13.16
CA SER A 354 18.39 2.07 -11.82
C SER A 354 19.50 1.03 -11.85
N LYS A 355 20.73 1.47 -12.10
CA LYS A 355 21.92 0.63 -11.92
C LYS A 355 21.78 -0.07 -10.57
N PHE A 356 21.88 -1.40 -10.56
CA PHE A 356 22.02 -2.18 -9.34
C PHE A 356 23.12 -1.53 -8.51
N SER A 357 22.75 -0.75 -7.51
CA SER A 357 23.74 -0.33 -6.53
C SER A 357 24.22 -1.61 -5.87
N GLU A 358 25.52 -1.76 -5.65
CA GLU A 358 26.12 -2.93 -4.97
C GLU A 358 25.48 -3.22 -3.59
N SER A 359 24.65 -2.31 -3.08
CA SER A 359 23.85 -2.47 -1.88
C SER A 359 22.63 -3.41 -2.02
N GLN A 360 22.16 -3.71 -3.25
CA GLN A 360 21.05 -4.64 -3.48
C GLN A 360 21.51 -6.10 -3.47
N LYS A 361 21.91 -6.58 -2.29
CA LYS A 361 22.23 -8.01 -2.04
C LYS A 361 20.98 -8.89 -1.86
N PHE A 362 19.78 -8.34 -2.01
CA PHE A 362 18.53 -9.03 -1.71
C PHE A 362 17.54 -8.88 -2.85
N GLU A 363 16.99 -10.01 -3.29
CA GLU A 363 15.98 -10.05 -4.34
C GLU A 363 14.73 -10.78 -3.84
N GLU A 364 13.58 -10.13 -3.97
CA GLU A 364 12.27 -10.70 -3.63
C GLU A 364 11.61 -11.27 -4.88
N ILE A 365 11.31 -12.57 -4.87
CA ILE A 365 10.50 -13.28 -5.85
C ILE A 365 9.08 -13.41 -5.33
N GLY A 366 8.12 -12.91 -6.09
CA GLY A 366 6.69 -13.10 -5.85
C GLY A 366 6.12 -14.34 -6.48
N PHE A 367 5.02 -14.82 -5.91
CA PHE A 367 4.26 -15.97 -6.33
C PHE A 367 2.78 -15.61 -6.29
N LYS A 368 2.05 -15.89 -7.36
CA LYS A 368 0.61 -15.66 -7.46
C LYS A 368 -0.09 -16.91 -7.99
N GLY A 369 -1.01 -17.47 -7.23
CA GLY A 369 -1.72 -18.71 -7.57
C GLY A 369 -2.60 -19.19 -6.41
N SER A 370 -3.11 -20.43 -6.50
CA SER A 370 -3.73 -21.08 -5.35
C SER A 370 -2.68 -21.33 -4.25
N GLU A 371 -3.13 -21.60 -3.02
CA GLU A 371 -2.24 -21.89 -1.90
C GLU A 371 -1.31 -23.10 -2.19
N SER A 372 -1.85 -24.16 -2.79
CA SER A 372 -1.07 -25.35 -3.18
C SER A 372 -0.08 -25.05 -4.31
N SER A 373 -0.50 -24.31 -5.34
CA SER A 373 0.36 -23.88 -6.44
C SER A 373 1.53 -23.01 -5.96
N ILE A 374 1.27 -22.06 -5.07
CA ILE A 374 2.30 -21.21 -4.46
C ILE A 374 3.30 -22.05 -3.67
N ALA A 375 2.82 -22.97 -2.82
CA ALA A 375 3.69 -23.83 -2.02
C ALA A 375 4.62 -24.69 -2.90
N GLN A 376 4.08 -25.30 -3.97
CA GLN A 376 4.85 -26.10 -4.92
C GLN A 376 5.87 -25.27 -5.71
N ALA A 377 5.47 -24.09 -6.19
CA ALA A 377 6.36 -23.18 -6.91
C ALA A 377 7.50 -22.68 -6.01
N LYS A 378 7.18 -22.29 -4.77
CA LYS A 378 8.18 -21.91 -3.76
C LYS A 378 9.18 -23.03 -3.51
N ALA A 379 8.70 -24.25 -3.26
CA ALA A 379 9.57 -25.40 -3.03
C ALA A 379 10.51 -25.66 -4.22
N THR A 380 9.97 -25.58 -5.44
CA THR A 380 10.73 -25.79 -6.68
C THR A 380 11.80 -24.70 -6.87
N VAL A 381 11.44 -23.43 -6.67
CA VAL A 381 12.38 -22.29 -6.79
C VAL A 381 13.48 -22.37 -5.72
N MET A 382 13.12 -22.68 -4.47
CA MET A 382 14.09 -22.85 -3.39
C MET A 382 15.08 -23.97 -3.69
N GLU A 383 14.61 -25.10 -4.22
CA GLU A 383 15.47 -26.23 -4.58
C GLU A 383 16.41 -25.89 -5.75
N LEU A 384 15.94 -25.13 -6.75
CA LEU A 384 16.78 -24.68 -7.86
C LEU A 384 17.89 -23.74 -7.38
N ILE A 385 17.57 -22.80 -6.50
CA ILE A 385 18.55 -21.86 -5.93
C ILE A 385 19.58 -22.62 -5.09
N ARG A 386 19.12 -23.62 -4.31
CA ARG A 386 20.00 -24.50 -3.52
C ARG A 386 20.96 -25.29 -4.43
N LYS A 387 20.47 -25.93 -5.49
CA LYS A 387 21.32 -26.70 -6.43
C LYS A 387 22.29 -25.82 -7.20
N GLY A 388 21.88 -24.60 -7.54
CA GLY A 388 22.70 -23.65 -8.28
C GLY A 388 23.73 -22.90 -7.44
N ASN A 389 23.82 -23.14 -6.12
CA ASN A 389 24.58 -22.32 -5.18
C ASN A 389 24.31 -20.81 -5.34
N ALA A 390 23.09 -20.46 -5.75
CA ALA A 390 22.76 -19.15 -6.28
C ALA A 390 22.15 -18.20 -5.25
N GLY A 391 22.38 -18.45 -3.96
CA GLY A 391 21.88 -17.62 -2.86
C GLY A 391 21.45 -18.44 -1.64
N LYS A 392 21.26 -17.74 -0.52
CA LYS A 392 20.72 -18.33 0.72
C LYS A 392 19.31 -17.81 0.94
N VAL A 393 18.35 -18.72 1.19
CA VAL A 393 17.01 -18.34 1.65
C VAL A 393 17.16 -17.65 3.00
N VAL A 394 16.67 -16.42 3.11
CA VAL A 394 16.74 -15.70 4.37
C VAL A 394 15.51 -16.01 5.20
N LYS A 395 15.56 -17.09 5.97
CA LYS A 395 14.56 -17.34 7.00
C LYS A 395 14.73 -16.31 8.10
N ILE A 396 13.66 -15.63 8.50
CA ILE A 396 13.68 -14.86 9.74
C ILE A 396 13.07 -15.73 10.84
N PRO A 397 13.70 -15.79 12.04
CA PRO A 397 13.07 -16.43 13.18
C PRO A 397 11.68 -15.82 13.42
N ASN A 398 10.66 -16.68 13.55
CA ASN A 398 9.36 -16.26 14.04
C ASN A 398 9.59 -15.55 15.38
N MET A 399 9.30 -14.24 15.43
CA MET A 399 9.35 -13.43 16.64
C MET A 399 7.94 -13.12 17.08
#